data_AF-A0A2V8Y3U6-F1
#
_entry.id   AF-A0A2V8Y3U6-F1
#
_cell.length_a   1.000
_cell.length_b   1.000
_cell.length_c   1.000
_cell.angle_alpha   90.00
_cell.angle_beta   90.00
_cell.angle_gamma   90.00
#
_symmetry.space_group_name_H-M   'P 1'
#
loop_
_entity.id
_entity.type
_entity.pdbx_description
1 polymer ?
#
loop_
_entity_poly.entity_id
_entity_poly.type
_entity_poly.pdbx_seq_one_letter_code
_entity_poly.pdbx_strand_id
1 'polypeptide(L)'
;MWLVLRSWKFPAVSLLSLFLLPALTLAQHYQQTNLVSDLPGMAPVTDPNLVNPWGLSRSSTSPWWISDNNSGFTSLYTGAGASVPINGTGTVTIPPPTNASLGTTATPTGTV
;
A
#
# COMPACT_ATOMS: atom_id res chain seq x y z
N MET A 1 -17.02 70.56 7.71
CA MET A 1 -18.42 70.07 7.63
C MET A 1 -18.38 68.70 6.98
N TRP A 2 -18.99 67.71 7.63
CA TRP A 2 -18.82 66.26 7.44
C TRP A 2 -19.35 65.73 6.10
N LEU A 3 -18.72 64.67 5.56
CA LEU A 3 -19.28 63.81 4.52
C LEU A 3 -19.00 62.33 4.86
N VAL A 4 -20.08 61.61 5.17
CA VAL A 4 -20.13 60.19 5.52
C VAL A 4 -20.55 59.38 4.30
N LEU A 5 -19.74 58.43 3.85
CA LEU A 5 -20.12 57.31 2.96
C LEU A 5 -19.11 56.18 3.19
N ARG A 6 -19.40 54.88 3.25
CA ARG A 6 -20.60 54.03 3.34
C ARG A 6 -20.01 52.63 3.60
N SER A 7 -20.58 51.85 4.52
CA SER A 7 -20.04 50.57 4.98
C SER A 7 -19.85 49.53 3.86
N TRP A 8 -18.60 49.09 3.66
CA TRP A 8 -18.25 48.02 2.72
C TRP A 8 -18.50 46.65 3.38
N LYS A 9 -19.74 46.17 3.28
CA LYS A 9 -20.19 44.88 3.82
C LYS A 9 -19.71 43.69 2.96
N PHE A 10 -18.44 43.30 2.99
CA PHE A 10 -18.03 41.98 2.43
C PHE A 10 -17.02 41.12 3.24
N PRO A 11 -16.73 41.30 4.55
CA PRO A 11 -15.87 40.34 5.24
C PRO A 11 -16.56 38.98 5.49
N ALA A 12 -17.89 38.97 5.63
CA ALA A 12 -18.63 37.77 6.01
C ALA A 12 -18.68 36.68 4.92
N VAL A 13 -18.73 37.07 3.64
CA VAL A 13 -18.85 36.12 2.51
C VAL A 13 -17.54 35.35 2.30
N SER A 14 -16.38 36.02 2.46
CA SER A 14 -15.07 35.39 2.35
C SER A 14 -14.75 34.45 3.51
N LEU A 15 -15.12 34.81 4.75
CA LEU A 15 -14.98 33.94 5.92
C LEU A 15 -15.85 32.69 5.77
N LEU A 16 -17.12 32.83 5.36
CA LEU A 16 -18.02 31.69 5.17
C LEU A 16 -17.51 30.71 4.10
N SER A 17 -16.91 31.22 3.01
CA SER A 17 -16.33 30.38 1.95
C SER A 17 -15.12 29.57 2.44
N LEU A 18 -14.26 30.15 3.29
CA LEU A 18 -13.11 29.44 3.88
C LEU A 18 -13.53 28.23 4.75
N PHE A 19 -14.72 28.30 5.37
CA PHE A 19 -15.26 27.23 6.21
C PHE A 19 -16.14 26.23 5.45
N LEU A 20 -16.74 26.60 4.31
CA LEU A 20 -17.63 25.73 3.53
C LEU A 20 -16.90 24.87 2.48
N LEU A 21 -15.76 25.33 1.95
CA LEU A 21 -15.01 24.61 0.91
C LEU A 21 -14.53 23.19 1.31
N PRO A 22 -14.07 22.93 2.56
CA PRO A 22 -13.68 21.57 2.97
C PRO A 22 -14.88 20.62 3.10
N ALA A 23 -16.09 21.13 3.31
CA ALA A 23 -17.29 20.29 3.42
C ALA A 23 -17.78 19.76 2.05
N LEU A 24 -17.31 20.36 0.95
CA LEU A 24 -17.64 19.94 -0.41
C LEU A 24 -16.55 19.04 -1.02
N THR A 25 -15.44 18.79 -0.33
CA THR A 25 -14.43 17.84 -0.79
C THR A 25 -14.87 16.42 -0.46
N LEU A 26 -15.13 15.61 -1.48
CA LEU A 26 -15.31 14.16 -1.31
C LEU A 26 -13.97 13.56 -0.91
N ALA A 27 -13.87 13.05 0.33
CA ALA A 27 -12.73 12.21 0.70
C ALA A 27 -12.70 10.99 -0.23
N GLN A 28 -11.51 10.55 -0.63
CA GLN A 28 -11.41 9.29 -1.38
C GLN A 28 -11.81 8.15 -0.45
N HIS A 29 -12.94 7.52 -0.74
CA HIS A 29 -13.40 6.34 -0.03
C HIS A 29 -12.89 5.10 -0.76
N TYR A 30 -12.16 4.25 -0.04
CA TYR A 30 -11.67 2.99 -0.56
C TYR A 30 -12.38 1.85 0.16
N GLN A 31 -12.81 0.86 -0.62
CA GLN A 31 -13.21 -0.43 -0.08
C GLN A 31 -12.04 -1.39 -0.28
N GLN A 32 -11.44 -1.82 0.83
CA GLN A 32 -10.38 -2.82 0.80
C GLN A 32 -11.00 -4.21 0.60
N THR A 33 -10.38 -5.01 -0.25
CA THR A 33 -10.67 -6.44 -0.38
C THR A 33 -9.37 -7.20 -0.28
N ASN A 34 -9.26 -8.06 0.73
CA ASN A 34 -8.08 -8.89 0.92
C ASN A 34 -8.11 -10.04 -0.09
N LEU A 35 -7.03 -10.18 -0.85
CA LEU A 35 -6.91 -11.24 -1.85
C LEU A 35 -6.09 -12.43 -1.32
N VAL A 36 -5.04 -12.14 -0.56
CA VAL A 36 -4.14 -13.12 0.07
C VAL A 36 -3.83 -12.69 1.49
N SER A 37 -3.68 -13.64 2.40
CA SER A 37 -3.32 -13.42 3.80
C SER A 37 -2.54 -14.62 4.34
N ASP A 38 -1.62 -14.42 5.27
CA ASP A 38 -1.01 -15.52 6.05
C ASP A 38 -1.95 -16.04 7.14
N LEU A 39 -2.90 -15.22 7.59
CA LEU A 39 -3.96 -15.59 8.53
C LEU A 39 -5.14 -16.30 7.84
N PRO A 40 -5.53 -17.50 8.30
CA PRO A 40 -6.70 -18.20 7.77
C PRO A 40 -8.00 -17.40 7.93
N GLY A 41 -8.83 -17.38 6.88
CA GLY A 41 -10.15 -16.73 6.90
C GLY A 41 -10.14 -15.21 6.67
N MET A 42 -8.97 -14.57 6.61
CA MET A 42 -8.84 -13.12 6.36
C MET A 42 -8.82 -12.76 4.87
N ALA A 43 -8.59 -13.73 4.00
CA ALA A 43 -8.63 -13.62 2.55
C ALA A 43 -9.02 -14.97 1.92
N PRO A 44 -9.48 -15.00 0.65
CA PRO A 44 -9.78 -16.26 -0.05
C PRO A 44 -8.58 -17.19 -0.21
N VAL A 45 -7.37 -16.64 -0.31
CA VAL A 45 -6.12 -17.40 -0.42
C VAL A 45 -5.33 -17.24 0.87
N THR A 46 -4.91 -18.37 1.46
CA THR A 46 -3.99 -18.37 2.60
C THR A 46 -2.58 -18.73 2.13
N ASP A 47 -1.61 -17.84 2.34
CA ASP A 47 -0.20 -18.06 2.02
C ASP A 47 0.68 -17.87 3.26
N PRO A 48 1.26 -18.96 3.81
CA PRO A 48 2.09 -18.87 5.01
C PRO A 48 3.42 -18.13 4.80
N ASN A 49 3.83 -17.85 3.56
CA ASN A 49 5.06 -17.10 3.29
C ASN A 49 4.84 -15.59 3.33
N LEU A 50 3.59 -15.11 3.25
CA LEU A 50 3.20 -13.69 3.22
C LEU A 50 3.28 -13.06 4.63
N VAL A 51 4.38 -13.28 5.33
CA VAL A 51 4.58 -12.78 6.70
C VAL A 51 4.98 -11.32 6.63
N ASN A 52 4.34 -10.48 7.45
CA ASN A 52 4.64 -9.05 7.61
C ASN A 52 5.02 -8.32 6.29
N PRO A 53 4.17 -8.38 5.24
CA PRO A 53 4.51 -7.83 3.95
C PRO A 53 4.53 -6.30 3.99
N TRP A 54 5.55 -5.69 3.40
CA TRP A 54 5.74 -4.22 3.46
C TRP A 54 6.07 -3.53 2.14
N GLY A 55 6.26 -4.29 1.06
CA GLY A 55 6.65 -3.74 -0.25
C GLY A 55 5.85 -4.38 -1.36
N LEU A 56 5.35 -3.56 -2.28
CA LEU A 56 4.63 -3.98 -3.47
C LEU A 56 5.24 -3.31 -4.70
N SER A 57 5.65 -4.10 -5.68
CA SER A 57 6.18 -3.60 -6.94
C SER A 57 5.61 -4.36 -8.13
N ARG A 58 5.51 -3.67 -9.26
CA ARG A 58 5.21 -4.26 -10.56
C ARG A 58 5.57 -3.31 -11.70
N SER A 59 5.77 -3.88 -12.87
CA SER A 59 5.75 -3.19 -14.15
C SER A 59 4.37 -3.36 -14.83
N SER A 60 4.26 -2.88 -16.07
CA SER A 60 3.05 -3.05 -16.90
C SER A 60 2.81 -4.51 -17.32
N THR A 61 3.88 -5.32 -17.41
CA THR A 61 3.81 -6.70 -17.91
C THR A 61 4.28 -7.75 -16.89
N SER A 62 4.65 -7.35 -15.67
CA SER A 62 5.06 -8.29 -14.62
C SER A 62 3.89 -8.65 -13.71
N PRO A 63 3.98 -9.78 -12.98
CA PRO A 63 3.17 -10.00 -11.79
C PRO A 63 3.45 -8.93 -10.72
N TRP A 64 2.65 -8.97 -9.66
CA TRP A 64 2.92 -8.26 -8.42
C TRP A 64 3.98 -9.01 -7.63
N TRP A 65 5.01 -8.29 -7.20
CA TRP A 65 6.03 -8.79 -6.30
C TRP A 65 5.82 -8.21 -4.92
N ILE A 66 5.78 -9.09 -3.92
CA ILE A 66 5.51 -8.73 -2.55
C ILE A 66 6.78 -9.03 -1.74
N SER A 67 7.27 -8.02 -1.03
CA SER A 67 8.38 -8.21 -0.09
C SER A 67 7.85 -8.79 1.21
N ASP A 68 8.03 -10.09 1.40
CA ASP A 68 7.58 -10.82 2.57
C ASP A 68 8.66 -10.77 3.66
N ASN A 69 8.46 -9.90 4.64
CA ASN A 69 9.42 -9.81 5.73
C ASN A 69 9.34 -11.06 6.63
N ASN A 70 10.46 -11.42 7.25
CA ASN A 70 10.55 -12.50 8.22
C ASN A 70 10.28 -13.94 7.68
N SER A 71 9.85 -14.12 6.43
CA SER A 71 9.78 -15.42 5.75
C SER A 71 11.04 -15.72 4.92
N GLY A 72 11.74 -14.67 4.50
CA GLY A 72 12.92 -14.74 3.65
C GLY A 72 12.64 -14.94 2.17
N PHE A 73 11.40 -14.65 1.77
CA PHE A 73 10.93 -14.76 0.41
C PHE A 73 10.45 -13.43 -0.14
N THR A 74 10.26 -13.41 -1.45
CA THR A 74 9.29 -12.54 -2.09
C THR A 74 8.26 -13.41 -2.81
N SER A 75 6.98 -13.15 -2.55
CA SER A 75 5.86 -13.84 -3.17
C SER A 75 5.40 -13.11 -4.42
N LEU A 76 4.97 -13.89 -5.42
CA LEU A 76 4.47 -13.35 -6.68
C LEU A 76 3.00 -13.68 -6.84
N TYR A 77 2.19 -12.66 -7.15
CA TYR A 77 0.76 -12.83 -7.38
C TYR A 77 0.29 -12.13 -8.66
N THR A 78 -0.78 -12.65 -9.23
CA THR A 78 -1.61 -11.94 -10.20
C THR A 78 -2.40 -10.82 -9.50
N GLY A 79 -3.01 -9.91 -10.28
CA GLY A 79 -3.89 -8.88 -9.72
C GLY A 79 -5.15 -9.40 -9.00
N ALA A 80 -5.44 -10.70 -9.13
CA ALA A 80 -6.54 -11.37 -8.42
C ALA A 80 -6.06 -12.14 -7.17
N GLY A 81 -4.76 -12.08 -6.82
CA GLY A 81 -4.19 -12.79 -5.66
C GLY A 81 -3.84 -14.26 -5.92
N ALA A 82 -3.96 -14.75 -7.16
CA ALA A 82 -3.47 -16.10 -7.48
C ALA A 82 -1.94 -16.11 -7.53
N SER A 83 -1.30 -17.09 -6.89
CA SER A 83 0.15 -17.26 -6.90
C SER A 83 0.68 -17.49 -8.32
N VAL A 84 1.80 -16.86 -8.65
CA VAL A 84 2.47 -16.95 -9.95
C VAL A 84 3.72 -17.81 -9.80
N PRO A 85 3.76 -19.00 -10.45
CA PRO A 85 4.93 -19.87 -10.36
C PRO A 85 6.17 -19.27 -11.02
N ILE A 86 7.29 -19.27 -10.29
CA ILE A 86 8.65 -18.98 -10.71
C ILE A 86 9.57 -20.08 -10.17
N ASN A 87 10.39 -20.69 -11.03
CA ASN A 87 11.21 -21.87 -10.67
C ASN A 87 10.42 -23.04 -10.02
N GLY A 88 9.14 -23.17 -10.34
CA GLY A 88 8.25 -24.21 -9.79
C GLY A 88 7.63 -23.86 -8.43
N THR A 89 7.97 -22.71 -7.84
CA THR A 89 7.41 -22.20 -6.57
C THR A 89 6.70 -20.87 -6.78
N GLY A 90 5.84 -20.43 -5.86
CA GLY A 90 5.21 -19.11 -5.90
C GLY A 90 6.08 -17.97 -5.36
N THR A 91 7.34 -18.28 -5.05
CA THR A 91 8.24 -17.45 -4.24
C THR A 91 9.65 -17.44 -4.79
N VAL A 92 10.38 -16.35 -4.55
CA VAL A 92 11.82 -16.23 -4.76
C VAL A 92 12.52 -16.05 -3.41
N THR A 93 13.58 -16.82 -3.17
CA THR A 93 14.38 -16.74 -1.94
C THR A 93 15.27 -15.50 -1.95
N ILE A 94 15.30 -14.76 -0.85
CA ILE A 94 16.24 -13.65 -0.67
C ILE A 94 17.60 -14.23 -0.23
N PRO A 95 18.68 -13.97 -0.99
CA PRO A 95 19.98 -14.56 -0.70
C PRO A 95 20.57 -13.96 0.58
N PRO A 96 21.13 -14.79 1.48
CA PRO A 96 21.91 -14.29 2.61
C PRO A 96 23.23 -13.65 2.15
N PRO A 97 23.85 -12.81 3.00
CA PRO A 97 25.13 -12.19 2.67
C PRO A 97 26.23 -13.24 2.46
N THR A 98 27.24 -12.88 1.67
CA THR A 98 28.41 -13.74 1.43
C THR A 98 29.10 -14.08 2.75
N ASN A 99 29.38 -15.37 2.97
CA ASN A 99 29.94 -15.95 4.20
C ASN A 99 28.98 -16.04 5.41
N ALA A 100 27.66 -15.94 5.20
CA ALA A 100 26.70 -16.27 6.24
C ALA A 100 26.81 -17.76 6.65
N SER A 101 26.54 -18.06 7.93
CA SER A 101 26.45 -19.43 8.42
C SER A 101 25.39 -20.21 7.65
N LEU A 102 25.62 -21.52 7.47
CA LEU A 102 24.64 -22.42 6.85
C LEU A 102 23.29 -22.30 7.55
N GLY A 103 22.21 -22.13 6.78
CA GLY A 103 20.85 -21.95 7.29
C GLY A 103 20.47 -20.51 7.64
N THR A 104 21.34 -19.52 7.37
CA THR A 104 20.96 -18.11 7.50
C THR A 104 19.91 -17.73 6.46
N THR A 105 18.76 -17.24 6.93
CA THR A 105 17.72 -16.65 6.10
C THR A 105 17.85 -15.13 6.10
N ALA A 106 17.95 -14.51 4.93
CA ALA A 106 17.84 -13.05 4.79
C ALA A 106 16.40 -12.66 4.43
N THR A 107 16.03 -11.41 4.67
CA THR A 107 14.69 -10.88 4.37
C THR A 107 14.79 -9.63 3.49
N PRO A 108 13.76 -9.31 2.68
CA PRO A 108 13.81 -8.12 1.83
C PRO A 108 13.76 -6.85 2.69
N THR A 109 14.76 -5.98 2.61
CA THR A 109 14.82 -4.71 3.37
C THR A 109 14.12 -3.53 2.69
N GLY A 110 13.56 -3.75 1.50
CA GLY A 110 12.81 -2.77 0.72
C GLY A 110 11.87 -3.46 -0.25
N THR A 111 11.46 -2.77 -1.31
CA THR A 111 10.72 -3.38 -2.42
C THR A 111 11.68 -4.16 -3.32
N VAL A 112 11.24 -5.33 -3.78
CA VAL A 112 11.93 -6.10 -4.83
C VAL A 112 11.55 -5.67 -6.23
#